data_AF-A0A5N9CD42-F1
#
_entry.id   AF-A0A5N9CD42-F1
#
_cell.length_a   1.000
_cell.length_b   1.000
_cell.length_c   1.000
_cell.angle_alpha   90.00
_cell.angle_beta   90.00
_cell.angle_gamma   90.00
#
_symmetry.space_group_name_H-M   'P 1'
#
loop_
_entity.id
_entity.type
_entity.pdbx_description
1 polymer ?
#
loop_
_entity_poly.entity_id
_entity_poly.type
_entity_poly.pdbx_seq_one_letter_code
_entity_poly.pdbx_strand_id
1 'polypeptide(L)'
;MDTQRLKYNPSYKYISVGIFVLLAVYLNILLLKYVLTLYANVSVVAYLVPWTIALPQFFLGVFIFAGIKTGHITSKTINFRKPTYIQIVSSIFLLGVNFIFIYLYVIFIATLGISIFMPTLVPSDILGDGFVVYINLITICFLVPILEELFFRGFLFNAFLGKFRLIYAIFLSSGIFAIMHGSIGFFVPLFFSSIMISFLYYKAKTIWAPVITHSLQNLFVVLVALAA
;
A
#
# COMPACT_ATOMS: atom_id res chain seq x y z
N MET A 1 -0.68 -22.79 19.58
CA MET A 1 0.64 -22.33 19.12
C MET A 1 0.81 -22.82 17.69
N ASP A 2 0.81 -21.92 16.69
CA ASP A 2 0.85 -22.29 15.27
C ASP A 2 2.32 -22.39 14.80
N THR A 3 2.82 -23.62 14.64
CA THR A 3 4.25 -23.99 14.55
C THR A 3 4.82 -24.07 13.13
N GLN A 4 4.21 -23.46 12.11
CA GLN A 4 4.75 -23.56 10.73
C GLN A 4 4.70 -22.27 9.90
N ARG A 5 5.15 -21.13 10.45
CA ARG A 5 5.76 -20.09 9.60
C ARG A 5 7.28 -20.22 9.76
N LEU A 6 7.99 -20.45 8.65
CA LEU A 6 9.45 -20.28 8.63
C LEU A 6 9.75 -18.90 9.20
N LYS A 7 10.46 -18.84 10.34
CA LYS A 7 10.83 -17.58 10.98
C LYS A 7 11.84 -16.85 10.08
N TYR A 8 11.31 -16.06 9.15
CA TYR A 8 12.12 -15.09 8.43
C TYR A 8 12.68 -14.10 9.43
N ASN A 9 14.01 -14.05 9.52
CA ASN A 9 14.70 -13.27 10.54
C ASN A 9 15.91 -12.56 9.91
N PRO A 10 15.69 -11.55 9.04
CA PRO A 10 16.78 -10.85 8.38
C PRO A 10 17.65 -10.10 9.40
N SER A 11 18.88 -9.77 9.01
CA SER A 11 19.75 -8.91 9.82
C SER A 11 19.15 -7.49 9.93
N TYR A 12 19.41 -6.80 11.04
CA TYR A 12 19.00 -5.40 11.19
C TYR A 12 19.60 -4.50 10.09
N LYS A 13 20.80 -4.82 9.62
CA LYS A 13 21.42 -4.16 8.46
C LYS A 13 20.53 -4.27 7.22
N TYR A 14 20.03 -5.46 6.90
CA TYR A 14 19.17 -5.65 5.73
C TYR A 14 17.80 -4.99 5.88
N ILE A 15 17.23 -4.98 7.09
CA ILE A 15 16.02 -4.20 7.40
C ILE A 15 16.25 -2.71 7.13
N SER A 16 17.40 -2.18 7.57
CA SER A 16 17.77 -0.77 7.39
C SER A 16 17.93 -0.41 5.91
N VAL A 17 18.49 -1.32 5.09
CA VAL A 17 18.55 -1.14 3.63
C VAL A 17 17.14 -1.05 3.04
N GLY A 18 16.22 -1.92 3.45
CA GLY A 18 14.83 -1.87 2.99
C GLY A 18 14.14 -0.54 3.37
N ILE A 19 14.32 -0.07 4.60
CA ILE A 19 13.79 1.23 5.05
C ILE A 19 14.42 2.38 4.24
N PHE A 20 15.71 2.34 3.98
CA PHE A 20 16.38 3.34 3.13
C PHE A 20 15.80 3.36 1.71
N VAL A 21 15.59 2.20 1.09
CA VAL A 21 14.93 2.11 -0.23
C VAL A 21 13.53 2.72 -0.19
N LEU A 22 12.73 2.41 0.84
CA LEU A 22 11.39 2.97 1.00
C LEU A 22 11.41 4.50 1.11
N LEU A 23 12.32 5.05 1.92
CA LEU A 23 12.49 6.49 2.07
C LEU A 23 12.98 7.13 0.76
N ALA A 24 13.91 6.50 0.05
CA ALA A 24 14.39 7.00 -1.24
C ALA A 24 13.29 7.02 -2.31
N VAL A 25 12.43 5.99 -2.34
CA VAL A 25 11.23 5.93 -3.20
C VAL A 25 10.30 7.11 -2.90
N TYR A 26 9.99 7.32 -1.62
CA TYR A 26 9.10 8.41 -1.22
C TYR A 26 9.69 9.80 -1.49
N LEU A 27 10.98 10.01 -1.19
CA LEU A 27 11.67 11.26 -1.53
C LEU A 27 11.68 11.51 -3.05
N ASN A 28 11.82 10.46 -3.87
CA ASN A 28 11.68 10.58 -5.32
C ASN A 28 10.27 11.02 -5.72
N ILE A 29 9.22 10.44 -5.13
CA ILE A 29 7.83 10.87 -5.38
C ILE A 29 7.65 12.35 -5.02
N LEU A 30 8.13 12.78 -3.86
CA LEU A 30 8.03 14.19 -3.43
C LEU A 30 8.79 15.13 -4.37
N LEU A 31 10.02 14.77 -4.75
CA LEU A 31 10.85 15.56 -5.64
C LEU A 31 10.22 15.68 -7.04
N LEU A 32 9.73 14.57 -7.61
CA LEU A 32 9.08 14.57 -8.92
C LEU A 32 7.81 15.41 -8.91
N LYS A 33 6.97 15.29 -7.87
CA LYS A 33 5.78 16.14 -7.70
C LYS A 33 6.14 17.61 -7.59
N TYR A 34 7.16 17.94 -6.81
CA TYR A 34 7.65 19.32 -6.67
C TYR A 34 8.13 19.89 -8.00
N VAL A 35 8.99 19.16 -8.73
CA VAL A 35 9.51 19.58 -10.05
C VAL A 35 8.37 19.76 -11.06
N LEU A 36 7.43 18.83 -11.14
CA LEU A 36 6.28 18.97 -12.03
C LEU A 36 5.45 20.21 -11.71
N THR A 37 5.25 20.51 -10.43
CA THR A 37 4.47 21.68 -10.00
C THR A 37 5.16 22.99 -10.38
N LEU A 38 6.50 23.03 -10.43
CA LEU A 38 7.26 24.21 -10.81
C LEU A 38 7.35 24.46 -12.31
N TYR A 39 7.46 23.39 -13.11
CA TYR A 39 7.89 23.50 -14.52
C TYR A 39 6.88 22.98 -15.54
N ALA A 40 5.86 22.21 -15.14
CA ALA A 40 4.88 21.65 -16.06
C ALA A 40 3.57 22.44 -16.02
N ASN A 41 3.00 22.69 -17.20
CA ASN A 41 1.65 23.23 -17.32
C ASN A 41 0.62 22.23 -16.79
N VAL A 42 -0.54 22.73 -16.33
CA VAL A 42 -1.61 21.92 -15.68
C VAL A 42 -1.97 20.67 -16.46
N SER A 43 -2.09 20.77 -17.80
CA SER A 43 -2.40 19.62 -18.66
C SER A 43 -1.32 18.54 -18.61
N VAL A 44 -0.04 18.93 -18.62
CA VAL A 44 1.10 17.99 -18.56
C VAL A 44 1.20 17.34 -17.18
N VAL A 45 0.91 18.09 -16.12
CA VAL A 45 0.87 17.58 -14.75
C VAL A 45 -0.16 16.46 -14.63
N ALA A 46 -1.39 16.66 -15.14
CA ALA A 46 -2.45 15.65 -15.08
C ALA A 46 -2.03 14.30 -15.69
N TYR A 47 -1.34 14.31 -16.84
CA TYR A 47 -0.84 13.08 -17.47
C TYR A 47 0.29 12.40 -16.70
N LEU A 48 1.20 13.17 -16.11
CA LEU A 48 2.42 12.62 -15.50
C LEU A 48 2.25 12.25 -14.03
N VAL A 49 1.26 12.82 -13.32
CA VAL A 49 1.07 12.61 -11.88
C VAL A 49 0.92 11.14 -11.49
N PRO A 50 0.09 10.30 -12.13
CA PRO A 50 0.00 8.87 -11.80
C PRO A 50 1.35 8.15 -11.90
N TRP A 51 2.16 8.52 -12.89
CA TRP A 51 3.48 7.96 -13.12
C TRP A 51 4.54 8.47 -12.14
N THR A 52 4.41 9.70 -11.64
CA THR A 52 5.29 10.17 -10.55
C THR A 52 5.11 9.37 -9.27
N ILE A 53 3.94 8.79 -9.06
CA ILE A 53 3.65 7.93 -7.92
C ILE A 53 4.09 6.49 -8.24
N ALA A 54 3.71 5.96 -9.41
CA ALA A 54 3.92 4.57 -9.74
C ALA A 54 5.37 4.20 -10.09
N LEU A 55 6.09 5.02 -10.87
CA LEU A 55 7.44 4.67 -11.34
C LEU A 55 8.43 4.46 -10.20
N PRO A 56 8.49 5.33 -9.17
CA PRO A 56 9.39 5.10 -8.04
C PRO A 56 9.11 3.78 -7.30
N GLN A 57 7.87 3.28 -7.31
CA GLN A 57 7.55 2.04 -6.61
C GLN A 57 8.19 0.80 -7.23
N PHE A 58 8.60 0.84 -8.50
CA PHE A 58 9.34 -0.26 -9.11
C PHE A 58 10.65 -0.57 -8.38
N PHE A 59 11.27 0.43 -7.72
CA PHE A 59 12.44 0.20 -6.88
C PHE A 59 12.14 -0.71 -5.68
N LEU A 60 10.91 -0.71 -5.16
CA LEU A 60 10.48 -1.68 -4.14
C LEU A 60 10.47 -3.10 -4.72
N GLY A 61 9.93 -3.26 -5.93
CA GLY A 61 9.94 -4.54 -6.65
C GLY A 61 11.35 -5.04 -6.95
N VAL A 62 12.24 -4.15 -7.42
CA VAL A 62 13.66 -4.45 -7.65
C VAL A 62 14.34 -4.90 -6.35
N PHE A 63 14.11 -4.21 -5.24
CA PHE A 63 14.64 -4.60 -3.93
C PHE A 63 14.16 -5.99 -3.51
N ILE A 64 12.87 -6.29 -3.67
CA ILE A 64 12.31 -7.61 -3.35
C ILE A 64 12.92 -8.69 -4.24
N PHE A 65 12.97 -8.48 -5.55
CA PHE A 65 13.52 -9.44 -6.50
C PHE A 65 15.02 -9.70 -6.26
N ALA A 66 15.80 -8.64 -6.05
CA ALA A 66 17.21 -8.76 -5.72
C ALA A 66 17.40 -9.53 -4.41
N GLY A 67 16.62 -9.20 -3.37
CA GLY A 67 16.66 -9.91 -2.09
C GLY A 67 16.31 -11.40 -2.20
N ILE A 68 15.37 -11.77 -3.07
CA ILE A 68 15.08 -13.18 -3.35
C ILE A 68 16.26 -13.85 -4.05
N LYS A 69 16.81 -13.21 -5.08
CA LYS A 69 17.93 -13.75 -5.87
C LYS A 69 19.20 -13.95 -5.03
N THR A 70 19.48 -13.05 -4.10
CA THR A 70 20.63 -13.13 -3.19
C THR A 70 20.37 -13.95 -1.93
N GLY A 71 19.16 -14.49 -1.75
CA GLY A 71 18.79 -15.30 -0.58
C GLY A 71 18.53 -14.50 0.72
N HIS A 72 18.50 -13.17 0.65
CA HIS A 72 18.14 -12.32 1.80
C HIS A 72 16.63 -12.30 2.09
N ILE A 73 15.79 -12.70 1.12
CA ILE A 73 14.35 -12.84 1.26
C ILE A 73 13.95 -14.22 0.74
N THR A 74 13.30 -15.03 1.57
CA THR A 74 12.85 -16.36 1.15
C THR A 74 11.48 -16.25 0.46
N SER A 75 11.35 -16.74 -0.78
CA SER A 75 10.05 -16.75 -1.49
C SER A 75 8.93 -17.49 -0.73
N LYS A 76 9.29 -18.53 0.04
CA LYS A 76 8.38 -19.24 0.95
C LYS A 76 7.80 -18.35 2.06
N THR A 77 8.53 -17.31 2.47
CA THR A 77 8.06 -16.32 3.46
C THR A 77 6.99 -15.42 2.86
N ILE A 78 7.19 -14.93 1.64
CA ILE A 78 6.20 -14.14 0.91
C ILE A 78 4.94 -14.97 0.65
N ASN A 79 5.14 -16.22 0.23
CA ASN A 79 4.14 -17.22 -0.08
C ASN A 79 3.17 -16.80 -1.20
N PHE A 80 3.48 -17.24 -2.42
CA PHE A 80 2.71 -16.98 -3.64
C PHE A 80 1.59 -18.01 -3.91
N ARG A 81 1.23 -18.84 -2.92
CA ARG A 81 0.13 -19.82 -3.05
C ARG A 81 -1.17 -19.11 -3.42
N LYS A 82 -1.91 -19.62 -4.40
CA LYS A 82 -3.23 -19.08 -4.77
C LYS A 82 -4.16 -18.97 -3.54
N PRO A 83 -4.96 -17.89 -3.44
CA PRO A 83 -5.87 -17.72 -2.32
C PRO A 83 -7.01 -18.74 -2.40
N THR A 84 -7.49 -19.19 -1.25
CA THR A 84 -8.69 -20.03 -1.19
C THR A 84 -9.95 -19.20 -1.33
N TYR A 85 -11.08 -19.82 -1.64
CA TYR A 85 -12.38 -19.13 -1.71
C TYR A 85 -12.70 -18.33 -0.43
N ILE A 86 -12.46 -18.92 0.75
CA ILE A 86 -12.64 -18.24 2.05
C ILE A 86 -11.79 -16.97 2.15
N GLN A 87 -10.57 -16.99 1.62
CA GLN A 87 -9.67 -15.83 1.65
C GLN A 87 -10.13 -14.73 0.70
N ILE A 88 -10.68 -15.10 -0.46
CA ILE A 88 -11.31 -14.15 -1.40
C ILE A 88 -12.53 -13.50 -0.75
N VAL A 89 -13.44 -14.30 -0.17
CA VAL A 89 -14.62 -13.78 0.56
C VAL A 89 -14.20 -12.89 1.73
N SER A 90 -13.17 -13.28 2.48
CA SER A 90 -12.63 -12.44 3.57
C SER A 90 -12.10 -11.10 3.05
N SER A 91 -11.48 -11.07 1.87
CA SER A 91 -10.99 -9.84 1.24
C SER A 91 -12.14 -8.89 0.90
N ILE A 92 -13.24 -9.42 0.34
CA ILE A 92 -14.46 -8.65 0.04
C ILE A 92 -15.16 -8.17 1.31
N PHE A 93 -15.23 -9.01 2.35
CA PHE A 93 -15.80 -8.61 3.63
C PHE A 93 -15.00 -7.47 4.27
N LEU A 94 -13.67 -7.57 4.29
CA LEU A 94 -12.79 -6.54 4.84
C LEU A 94 -12.86 -5.23 4.04
N LEU A 95 -13.13 -5.29 2.73
CA LEU A 95 -13.43 -4.11 1.91
C LEU A 95 -14.63 -3.33 2.48
N GLY A 96 -15.75 -4.02 2.74
CA GLY A 96 -16.94 -3.41 3.31
C GLY A 96 -16.71 -2.81 4.70
N VAL A 97 -15.99 -3.54 5.57
CA VAL A 97 -15.62 -3.03 6.91
C VAL A 97 -14.77 -1.76 6.80
N ASN A 98 -13.82 -1.73 5.86
CA ASN A 98 -12.98 -0.55 5.66
C ASN A 98 -13.79 0.67 5.19
N PHE A 99 -14.78 0.48 4.32
CA PHE A 99 -15.64 1.59 3.88
C PHE A 99 -16.55 2.12 4.97
N ILE A 100 -17.15 1.23 5.76
CA ILE A 100 -17.94 1.63 6.93
C ILE A 100 -17.05 2.46 7.88
N PHE A 101 -15.82 2.00 8.14
CA PHE A 101 -14.88 2.75 8.97
C PHE A 101 -14.56 4.12 8.40
N ILE A 102 -14.22 4.21 7.10
CA ILE A 102 -13.89 5.49 6.44
C ILE A 102 -15.09 6.45 6.49
N TYR A 103 -16.30 5.96 6.21
CA TYR A 103 -17.52 6.75 6.26
C TYR A 103 -17.78 7.31 7.67
N LEU A 104 -17.69 6.46 8.70
CA LEU A 104 -17.85 6.87 10.10
C LEU A 104 -16.76 7.86 10.53
N TYR A 105 -15.52 7.65 10.07
CA TYR A 105 -14.40 8.56 10.32
C TYR A 105 -14.66 9.94 9.71
N VAL A 106 -15.11 10.02 8.46
CA VAL A 106 -15.43 11.29 7.79
C VAL A 106 -16.56 12.03 8.53
N ILE A 107 -17.64 11.34 8.91
CA ILE A 107 -18.73 11.95 9.70
C ILE A 107 -18.23 12.48 11.03
N PHE A 108 -17.41 11.69 11.72
CA PHE A 108 -16.86 12.06 13.01
C PHE A 108 -16.00 13.33 12.90
N ILE A 109 -15.06 13.37 11.96
CA ILE A 109 -14.20 14.54 11.74
C ILE A 109 -15.01 15.77 11.26
N ALA A 110 -16.04 15.56 10.42
CA ALA A 110 -16.94 16.64 9.98
C ALA A 110 -17.68 17.28 11.16
N THR A 111 -18.19 16.44 12.06
CA THR A 111 -18.93 16.87 13.27
C THR A 111 -18.03 17.66 14.21
N LEU A 112 -16.75 17.29 14.32
CA LEU A 112 -15.78 18.01 15.12
C LEU A 112 -15.28 19.32 14.47
N GLY A 113 -15.51 19.51 13.17
CA GLY A 113 -15.03 20.68 12.42
C GLY A 113 -13.50 20.72 12.23
N ILE A 114 -12.81 19.58 12.35
CA ILE A 114 -11.34 19.53 12.29
C ILE A 114 -10.87 19.18 10.87
N SER A 115 -10.84 20.18 9.99
CA SER A 115 -10.57 19.98 8.55
C SER A 115 -9.21 19.38 8.22
N ILE A 116 -8.17 19.56 9.06
CA ILE A 116 -6.84 18.98 8.81
C ILE A 116 -6.85 17.43 8.77
N PHE A 117 -7.78 16.79 9.49
CA PHE A 117 -7.92 15.33 9.49
C PHE A 117 -8.86 14.81 8.40
N MET A 118 -9.43 15.68 7.57
CA MET A 118 -10.25 15.24 6.45
C MET A 118 -9.39 14.57 5.38
N PRO A 119 -9.76 13.36 4.91
CA PRO A 119 -9.13 12.77 3.75
C PRO A 119 -9.28 13.68 2.54
N THR A 120 -8.17 13.95 1.83
CA THR A 120 -8.22 14.78 0.63
C THR A 120 -8.97 14.05 -0.48
N LEU A 121 -9.82 14.77 -1.22
CA LEU A 121 -10.51 14.19 -2.36
C LEU A 121 -9.52 13.74 -3.43
N VAL A 122 -9.80 12.60 -4.04
CA VAL A 122 -9.07 12.12 -5.21
C VAL A 122 -9.66 12.82 -6.44
N PRO A 123 -8.85 13.52 -7.25
CA PRO A 123 -9.33 14.22 -8.43
C PRO A 123 -10.04 13.28 -9.42
N SER A 124 -11.12 13.74 -10.05
CA SER A 124 -11.89 12.95 -11.02
C SER A 124 -11.12 12.69 -12.32
N ASP A 125 -10.11 13.51 -12.62
CA ASP A 125 -9.19 13.36 -13.75
C ASP A 125 -7.96 12.48 -13.43
N ILE A 126 -7.94 11.77 -12.29
CA ILE A 126 -6.80 10.93 -11.87
C ILE A 126 -6.36 9.90 -12.91
N LEU A 127 -7.28 9.45 -13.78
CA LEU A 127 -6.96 8.48 -14.83
C LEU A 127 -6.47 9.13 -16.13
N GLY A 128 -6.59 10.45 -16.29
CA GLY A 128 -6.35 11.14 -17.55
C GLY A 128 -7.44 10.85 -18.59
N ASP A 129 -7.10 10.91 -19.87
CA ASP A 129 -8.02 10.70 -20.99
C ASP A 129 -7.52 9.67 -22.03
N GLY A 130 -8.41 9.32 -22.96
CA GLY A 130 -8.10 8.41 -24.07
C GLY A 130 -7.55 7.05 -23.63
N PHE A 131 -6.49 6.59 -24.31
CA PHE A 131 -5.87 5.29 -24.01
C PHE A 131 -5.12 5.27 -22.66
N VAL A 132 -4.71 6.43 -22.15
CA VAL A 132 -3.95 6.56 -20.89
C VAL A 132 -4.77 6.09 -19.68
N VAL A 133 -6.10 6.23 -19.74
CA VAL A 133 -7.04 5.74 -18.71
C VAL A 133 -6.81 4.27 -18.39
N TYR A 134 -6.70 3.41 -19.40
CA TYR A 134 -6.50 1.98 -19.19
C TYR A 134 -5.15 1.68 -18.53
N ILE A 135 -4.11 2.40 -18.93
CA ILE A 135 -2.76 2.21 -18.37
C ILE A 135 -2.73 2.66 -16.91
N ASN A 136 -3.32 3.82 -16.59
CA ASN A 136 -3.40 4.34 -15.23
C ASN A 136 -4.27 3.45 -14.34
N LEU A 137 -5.39 2.95 -14.86
CA LEU A 137 -6.27 2.02 -14.13
C LEU A 137 -5.52 0.74 -13.75
N ILE A 138 -4.82 0.12 -14.71
CA ILE A 138 -4.00 -1.08 -14.45
C ILE A 138 -2.90 -0.76 -13.42
N THR A 139 -2.27 0.41 -13.54
CA THR A 139 -1.16 0.81 -12.68
C THR A 139 -1.61 1.04 -11.24
N ILE A 140 -2.64 1.85 -11.03
CA ILE A 140 -3.16 2.23 -9.71
C ILE A 140 -3.84 1.04 -9.01
N CYS A 141 -4.59 0.23 -9.78
CA CYS A 141 -5.38 -0.85 -9.18
C CYS A 141 -4.61 -2.17 -9.06
N PHE A 142 -3.53 -2.39 -9.82
CA PHE A 142 -2.82 -3.67 -9.81
C PHE A 142 -1.32 -3.52 -9.56
N LEU A 143 -0.60 -2.77 -10.39
CA LEU A 143 0.88 -2.74 -10.31
C LEU A 143 1.36 -2.15 -8.98
N VAL A 144 0.84 -1.00 -8.60
CA VAL A 144 1.17 -0.30 -7.35
C VAL A 144 0.85 -1.19 -6.13
N PRO A 145 -0.40 -1.70 -5.95
CA PRO A 145 -0.72 -2.60 -4.85
C PRO A 145 0.17 -3.84 -4.79
N ILE A 146 0.52 -4.46 -5.93
CA ILE A 146 1.40 -5.63 -5.94
C ILE A 146 2.79 -5.28 -5.36
N LEU A 147 3.38 -4.18 -5.82
CA LEU A 147 4.71 -3.75 -5.39
C LEU A 147 4.72 -3.36 -3.90
N GLU A 148 3.70 -2.62 -3.46
CA GLU A 148 3.54 -2.24 -2.07
C GLU A 148 3.33 -3.46 -1.19
N GLU A 149 2.42 -4.39 -1.53
CA GLU A 149 2.18 -5.58 -0.70
C GLU A 149 3.40 -6.49 -0.63
N LEU A 150 4.13 -6.68 -1.73
CA LEU A 150 5.38 -7.43 -1.73
C LEU A 150 6.39 -6.83 -0.74
N PHE A 151 6.48 -5.51 -0.69
CA PHE A 151 7.38 -4.82 0.23
C PHE A 151 6.87 -4.85 1.67
N PHE A 152 5.65 -4.37 1.91
CA PHE A 152 5.11 -4.20 3.25
C PHE A 152 4.73 -5.52 3.91
N ARG A 153 4.06 -6.44 3.20
CA ARG A 153 3.61 -7.74 3.76
C ARG A 153 4.65 -8.81 3.52
N GLY A 154 5.15 -8.91 2.29
CA GLY A 154 6.14 -9.91 1.90
C GLY A 154 7.47 -9.77 2.65
N PHE A 155 7.95 -8.53 2.85
CA PHE A 155 9.23 -8.26 3.51
C PHE A 155 9.09 -7.61 4.90
N LEU A 156 8.62 -6.37 4.99
CA LEU A 156 8.77 -5.54 6.20
C LEU A 156 8.00 -6.10 7.41
N PHE A 157 6.73 -6.46 7.21
CA PHE A 157 5.91 -7.12 8.23
C PHE A 157 6.53 -8.42 8.70
N ASN A 158 6.99 -9.28 7.77
CA ASN A 158 7.63 -10.54 8.12
C ASN A 158 8.96 -10.33 8.85
N ALA A 159 9.74 -9.31 8.48
CA ALA A 159 10.96 -8.94 9.16
C ALA A 159 10.67 -8.53 10.61
N PHE A 160 9.67 -7.69 10.84
CA PHE A 160 9.24 -7.31 12.19
C PHE A 160 8.65 -8.48 12.97
N LEU A 161 7.90 -9.37 12.34
CA LEU A 161 7.38 -10.58 12.97
C LEU A 161 8.50 -11.54 13.42
N GLY A 162 9.65 -11.51 12.75
CA GLY A 162 10.85 -12.24 13.16
C GLY A 162 11.56 -11.65 14.37
N LYS A 163 11.36 -10.36 14.68
CA LYS A 163 12.02 -9.62 15.78
C LYS A 163 11.10 -9.34 16.97
N PHE A 164 9.81 -9.18 16.72
CA PHE A 164 8.82 -8.70 17.68
C PHE A 164 7.59 -9.61 17.71
N ARG A 165 6.72 -9.38 18.70
CA ARG A 165 5.41 -10.06 18.77
C ARG A 165 4.51 -9.57 17.63
N LEU A 166 3.55 -10.41 17.24
CA LEU A 166 2.59 -10.15 16.16
C LEU A 166 1.99 -8.73 16.21
N ILE A 167 1.54 -8.30 17.38
CA ILE A 167 0.87 -7.00 17.54
C ILE A 167 1.79 -5.83 17.14
N TYR A 168 3.06 -5.88 17.53
CA TYR A 168 4.05 -4.87 17.16
C TYR A 168 4.40 -4.95 15.67
N ALA A 169 4.51 -6.15 15.10
CA ALA A 169 4.74 -6.31 13.67
C ALA A 169 3.62 -5.70 12.83
N ILE A 170 2.36 -5.91 13.23
CA ILE A 170 1.18 -5.30 12.60
C ILE A 170 1.25 -3.77 12.74
N PHE A 171 1.37 -3.24 13.96
CA PHE A 171 1.32 -1.79 14.16
C PHE A 171 2.51 -1.04 13.54
N LEU A 172 3.73 -1.57 13.64
CA LEU A 172 4.90 -0.90 13.08
C LEU A 172 4.85 -0.89 11.54
N SER A 173 4.54 -2.02 10.90
CA SER A 173 4.44 -2.07 9.44
C SER A 173 3.31 -1.18 8.92
N SER A 174 2.15 -1.18 9.59
CA SER A 174 1.02 -0.33 9.22
C SER A 174 1.24 1.15 9.48
N GLY A 175 1.93 1.49 10.58
CA GLY A 175 2.29 2.86 10.89
C GLY A 175 3.21 3.44 9.83
N ILE A 176 4.25 2.68 9.45
CA ILE A 176 5.15 3.07 8.36
C ILE A 176 4.35 3.21 7.05
N PHE A 177 3.51 2.24 6.69
CA PHE A 177 2.67 2.33 5.49
C PHE A 177 1.84 3.63 5.43
N ALA A 178 1.13 3.94 6.52
CA ALA A 178 0.30 5.14 6.60
C ALA A 178 1.12 6.44 6.54
N ILE A 179 2.29 6.50 7.19
CA ILE A 179 3.20 7.66 7.14
C ILE A 179 3.70 7.89 5.71
N MET A 180 4.10 6.82 5.01
CA MET A 180 4.64 6.93 3.65
C MET A 180 3.62 7.38 2.60
N HIS A 181 2.33 7.44 2.94
CA HIS A 181 1.31 8.04 2.07
C HIS A 181 1.30 9.57 2.13
N GLY A 182 1.92 10.18 3.13
CA GLY A 182 2.22 11.62 3.13
C GLY A 182 1.02 12.55 3.28
N SER A 183 -0.14 12.06 3.72
CA SER A 183 -1.32 12.88 3.99
C SER A 183 -1.83 12.63 5.40
N ILE A 184 -1.86 13.69 6.20
CA ILE A 184 -2.30 13.65 7.60
C ILE A 184 -3.78 13.23 7.71
N GLY A 185 -4.63 13.69 6.79
CA GLY A 185 -6.05 13.30 6.75
C GLY A 185 -6.28 11.84 6.39
N PHE A 186 -5.35 11.23 5.64
CA PHE A 186 -5.39 9.81 5.31
C PHE A 186 -4.70 8.91 6.32
N PHE A 187 -3.94 9.47 7.28
CA PHE A 187 -3.16 8.66 8.21
C PHE A 187 -4.02 7.63 8.96
N VAL A 188 -5.11 8.06 9.60
CA VAL A 188 -5.98 7.17 10.38
C VAL A 188 -6.70 6.14 9.48
N PRO A 189 -7.37 6.53 8.37
CA PRO A 189 -7.93 5.59 7.40
C PRO A 189 -6.95 4.52 6.90
N LEU A 190 -5.77 4.93 6.47
CA LEU A 190 -4.78 4.03 5.89
C LEU A 190 -4.11 3.16 6.95
N PHE A 191 -3.88 3.69 8.14
CA PHE A 191 -3.37 2.91 9.27
C PHE A 191 -4.32 1.78 9.63
N PHE A 192 -5.61 2.08 9.75
CA PHE A 192 -6.64 1.08 10.02
C PHE A 192 -6.74 0.04 8.90
N SER A 193 -6.83 0.47 7.64
CA SER A 193 -6.85 -0.44 6.49
C SER A 193 -5.62 -1.34 6.48
N SER A 194 -4.43 -0.77 6.72
CA SER A 194 -3.18 -1.52 6.72
C SER A 194 -3.12 -2.54 7.86
N ILE A 195 -3.67 -2.24 9.05
CA ILE A 195 -3.80 -3.21 10.15
C ILE A 195 -4.64 -4.41 9.71
N MET A 196 -5.79 -4.16 9.08
CA MET A 196 -6.68 -5.21 8.59
C MET A 196 -6.00 -6.09 7.54
N ILE A 197 -5.33 -5.47 6.57
CA ILE A 197 -4.61 -6.18 5.50
C ILE A 197 -3.43 -6.99 6.07
N SER A 198 -2.68 -6.44 7.04
CA SER A 198 -1.59 -7.14 7.70
C SER A 198 -2.09 -8.34 8.52
N PHE A 199 -3.22 -8.20 9.20
CA PHE A 199 -3.88 -9.31 9.89
C PHE A 199 -4.40 -10.38 8.92
N LEU A 200 -5.03 -9.96 7.82
CA LEU A 200 -5.47 -10.85 6.74
C LEU A 200 -4.29 -11.64 6.19
N TYR A 201 -3.18 -10.99 5.87
CA TYR A 201 -1.97 -11.65 5.37
C TYR A 201 -1.41 -12.67 6.39
N TYR A 202 -1.38 -12.30 7.68
CA TYR A 202 -0.94 -13.19 8.75
C TYR A 202 -1.78 -14.48 8.81
N LYS A 203 -3.11 -14.37 8.70
CA LYS A 203 -4.03 -15.51 8.72
C LYS A 203 -4.04 -16.28 7.40
N ALA A 204 -4.08 -15.59 6.27
CA ALA A 204 -4.23 -16.18 4.95
C ALA A 204 -2.96 -16.92 4.48
N LYS A 205 -1.79 -16.50 4.98
CA LYS A 205 -0.48 -17.05 4.60
C LYS A 205 -0.32 -17.08 3.07
N THR A 206 -0.78 -16.05 2.38
CA THR A 206 -0.58 -15.85 0.95
C THR A 206 -0.53 -14.36 0.66
N ILE A 207 0.39 -13.95 -0.22
CA ILE A 207 0.50 -12.56 -0.66
C ILE A 207 -0.67 -12.11 -1.54
N TRP A 208 -1.42 -13.03 -2.13
CA TRP A 208 -2.53 -12.67 -3.00
C TRP A 208 -3.75 -12.15 -2.24
N ALA A 209 -3.99 -12.58 -1.00
CA ALA A 209 -5.08 -12.06 -0.19
C ALA A 209 -4.96 -10.54 0.10
N PRO A 210 -3.82 -10.03 0.60
CA PRO A 210 -3.66 -8.59 0.76
C PRO A 210 -3.62 -7.85 -0.58
N VAL A 211 -2.99 -8.41 -1.63
CA VAL A 211 -2.99 -7.79 -2.98
C VAL A 211 -4.41 -7.59 -3.50
N ILE A 212 -5.25 -8.62 -3.47
CA ILE A 212 -6.65 -8.52 -3.91
C ILE A 212 -7.40 -7.47 -3.08
N THR A 213 -7.25 -7.49 -1.76
CA THR A 213 -7.93 -6.52 -0.88
C THR A 213 -7.51 -5.09 -1.20
N HIS A 214 -6.22 -4.83 -1.33
CA HIS A 214 -5.68 -3.50 -1.62
C HIS A 214 -6.06 -3.03 -3.04
N SER A 215 -5.95 -3.92 -4.04
CA SER A 215 -6.40 -3.65 -5.40
C SER A 215 -7.88 -3.27 -5.47
N LEU A 216 -8.75 -3.97 -4.74
CA LEU A 216 -10.17 -3.65 -4.68
C LEU A 216 -10.44 -2.31 -3.97
N GLN A 217 -9.68 -1.99 -2.92
CA GLN A 217 -9.76 -0.69 -2.26
C GLN A 217 -9.37 0.45 -3.22
N ASN A 218 -8.27 0.31 -3.97
CA ASN A 218 -7.84 1.30 -4.94
C ASN A 218 -8.85 1.44 -6.09
N LEU A 219 -9.36 0.32 -6.60
CA LEU A 219 -10.40 0.34 -7.64
C LEU A 219 -11.63 1.11 -7.16
N PHE A 220 -12.07 0.88 -5.94
CA PHE A 220 -13.22 1.60 -5.39
C PHE A 220 -12.94 3.11 -5.25
N VAL A 221 -11.76 3.49 -4.75
CA VAL A 221 -11.37 4.91 -4.66
C VAL A 221 -11.41 5.57 -6.04
N VAL A 222 -10.90 4.89 -7.08
CA VAL A 222 -10.98 5.37 -8.47
C VAL A 222 -12.43 5.50 -8.93
N LEU A 223 -13.29 4.50 -8.68
CA LEU A 223 -14.70 4.56 -9.06
C LEU A 223 -15.46 5.71 -8.37
N VAL A 224 -15.16 5.98 -7.10
CA VAL A 224 -15.74 7.11 -6.36
C VAL A 224 -15.25 8.44 -6.93
N ALA A 225 -13.96 8.55 -7.26
CA ALA A 225 -13.40 9.76 -7.88
C ALA A 225 -14.04 10.06 -9.24
N LEU A 226 -14.32 9.03 -10.05
CA LEU A 226 -14.98 9.19 -11.35
C LEU A 226 -16.48 9.53 -11.25
N ALA A 227 -17.11 9.27 -10.10
CA ALA A 227 -18.53 9.56 -9.88
C ALA A 227 -18.77 10.94 -9.24
N ALA A 228 -17.71 11.66 -8.85
CA ALA A 228 -17.74 12.98 -8.24
C ALA A 228 -17.54 14.10 -9.27
#